data_AF-A0A7Z0I219-F1
#
_entry.id   AF-A0A7Z0I219-F1
#
_cell.length_a   1.000
_cell.length_b   1.000
_cell.length_c   1.000
_cell.angle_alpha   90.00
_cell.angle_beta   90.00
_cell.angle_gamma   90.00
#
_symmetry.space_group_name_H-M   'P 1'
#
loop_
_entity.id
_entity.type
_entity.pdbx_description
1 polymer ?
#
loop_
_entity_poly.entity_id
_entity_poly.type
_entity_poly.pdbx_seq_one_letter_code
_entity_poly.pdbx_strand_id
1 'polypeptide(L)' 'EKLRFAIREGGRTVGAGVVSKIIE' A
#
# COMPACT_ATOMS: atom_id res chain seq x y z
N GLU A 1 11.79 -6.55 8.05
CA GLU A 1 10.53 -6.89 7.35
C GLU A 1 9.99 -5.63 6.67
N LYS A 2 9.46 -5.69 5.44
CA LYS A 2 9.00 -4.49 4.72
C LYS A 2 7.49 -4.28 4.93
N LEU A 3 7.05 -3.07 5.26
CA LEU A 3 5.64 -2.74 5.45
C LEU A 3 4.91 -2.69 4.11
N ARG A 4 3.90 -3.55 3.95
CA ARG A 4 3.11 -3.71 2.71
C ARG A 4 1.71 -3.13 2.89
N PHE A 5 1.12 -2.65 1.80
CA PHE A 5 -0.26 -2.17 1.79
C PHE A 5 -0.95 -2.50 0.45
N ALA A 6 -2.27 -2.40 0.46
CA ALA A 6 -3.12 -2.51 -0.72
C ALA A 6 -4.08 -1.32 -0.80
N ILE A 7 -4.42 -0.91 -2.01
CA ILE A 7 -5.42 0.14 -2.29
C ILE A 7 -6.68 -0.56 -2.80
N ARG A 8 -7.83 -0.28 -2.16
CA ARG A 8 -9.13 -0.88 -2.52
C ARG A 8 -10.16 0.20 -2.84
N GLU A 9 -10.88 -0.01 -3.93
CA GLU A 9 -11.96 0.87 -4.38
C GLU A 9 -13.12 -0.02 -4.87
N GLY A 10 -14.35 0.26 -4.42
CA GLY A 10 -15.53 -0.49 -4.86
C GLY A 10 -15.45 -2.00 -4.58
N GLY A 11 -14.78 -2.41 -3.50
CA GLY A 11 -14.64 -3.82 -3.11
C GLY A 11 -13.52 -4.60 -3.81
N ARG A 12 -12.85 -4.04 -4.82
CA ARG A 12 -11.72 -4.68 -5.52
C ARG A 12 -10.38 -4.01 -5.21
N THR A 13 -9.30 -4.76 -5.33
CA THR A 13 -7.93 -4.23 -5.23
C THR A 13 -7.56 -3.54 -6.52
N VAL A 14 -7.11 -2.30 -6.44
CA VAL A 14 -6.68 -1.49 -7.59
C VAL A 14 -5.17 -1.22 -7.58
N GLY A 15 -4.49 -1.51 -6.47
CA GLY A 15 -3.05 -1.38 -6.37
C GLY A 15 -2.49 -2.08 -5.13
N ALA A 16 -1.18 -2.33 -5.15
CA ALA A 16 -0.42 -2.87 -4.03
C ALA A 16 0.97 -2.22 -3.99
N GLY A 17 1.51 -2.05 -2.78
CA GLY A 17 2.77 -1.35 -2.60
C GLY A 17 3.51 -1.73 -1.33
N VAL A 18 4.71 -1.17 -1.23
CA VAL A 18 5.60 -1.30 -0.08
C VAL A 18 6.11 0.09 0.29
N VAL A 19 6.18 0.40 1.58
CA VAL A 19 6.68 1.69 2.03
C VAL A 19 8.18 1.80 1.73
N SER A 20 8.59 2.88 1.05
CA SER A 20 9.97 3.13 0.65
C SER A 20 10.71 4.07 1.59
N LYS A 21 10.03 5.08 2.14
CA LYS A 21 10.57 6.09 3.05
C LYS A 21 9.45 6.67 3.91
N ILE A 22 9.75 6.96 5.19
CA ILE A 22 8.89 7.74 6.08
C ILE A 22 9.46 9.17 6.14
N ILE A 23 8.61 10.17 6.02
CA ILE A 23 8.93 11.59 6.17
C ILE A 23 8.17 12.13 7.40
N GLU A 24 8.76 13.09 8.11
CA GLU A 24 8.17 13.75 9.29
C GLU A 24 7.44 15.04 8.90
#